data_AF-A0AA39JEX4-F1
#
_entry.id   AF-A0AA39JEX4-F1
#
_cell.length_a   1.000
_cell.length_b   1.000
_cell.length_c   1.000
_cell.angle_alpha   90.00
_cell.angle_beta   90.00
_cell.angle_gamma   90.00
#
_symmetry.space_group_name_H-M   'P 1'
#
loop_
_entity.id
_entity.type
_entity.pdbx_description
1 polymer ?
#
loop_
_entity_poly.entity_id
_entity_poly.type
_entity_poly.pdbx_seq_one_letter_code
_entity_poly.pdbx_strand_id
1 'polypeptide(L)'
;MGVNLAEMISKSLREFEVTDKLLSLPGDNASNNVTMAHSLKGARKLLSGHITGPMTHIFCAGHIFDLANKAIFCYFVKKAKVSNWSFLQDDDDDWLEDDDDDKLDVEEQELFDELHMLDAFCDLRQWNKIPKKAVLKFRLDDLEWQFLEELKPILMILAAGTISLSRSGVALIHEVIPMFDGMIDQLDKIIVDVKLLPGVQAAAVQACQVLCKYYSKTDETYMYHMAMSKSLSAMLMAVNNALPSYASIL
;
A
#
# COMPACT_ATOMS: atom_id res chain seq x y z
N MET A 1 10.16 2.78 -21.64
CA MET A 1 11.22 2.69 -20.61
C MET A 1 11.45 1.24 -20.15
N GLY A 2 10.41 0.43 -19.92
CA GLY A 2 10.57 -0.99 -19.52
C GLY A 2 11.43 -1.92 -20.40
N VAL A 3 11.49 -1.69 -21.73
CA VAL A 3 12.36 -2.48 -22.64
C VAL A 3 13.85 -2.31 -22.32
N ASN A 4 14.24 -1.09 -21.95
CA ASN A 4 15.62 -0.75 -21.56
C ASN A 4 15.95 -1.37 -20.21
N LEU A 5 15.00 -1.35 -19.27
CA LEU A 5 15.15 -2.01 -17.97
C LEU A 5 15.37 -3.53 -18.14
N ALA A 6 14.60 -4.17 -19.02
CA ALA A 6 14.81 -5.57 -19.38
C ALA A 6 16.19 -5.84 -19.99
N GLU A 7 16.75 -4.90 -20.77
CA GLU A 7 18.10 -5.02 -21.30
C GLU A 7 19.17 -4.95 -20.21
N MET A 8 19.04 -4.00 -19.28
CA MET A 8 19.94 -3.85 -18.14
C MET A 8 19.93 -5.07 -17.23
N ILE A 9 18.75 -5.55 -16.84
CA ILE A 9 18.63 -6.77 -16.03
C ILE A 9 19.27 -7.96 -16.74
N SER A 10 18.99 -8.15 -18.03
CA SER A 10 19.57 -9.26 -18.79
C SER A 10 21.09 -9.18 -18.90
N LYS A 11 21.64 -7.97 -19.04
CA LYS A 11 23.08 -7.73 -19.06
C LYS A 11 23.70 -8.09 -17.71
N SER A 12 23.14 -7.59 -16.60
CA SER A 12 23.63 -7.91 -15.26
C SER A 12 23.56 -9.40 -14.95
N LEU A 13 22.46 -10.09 -15.28
CA LEU A 13 22.35 -11.53 -15.06
C LEU A 13 23.37 -12.35 -15.86
N ARG A 14 23.77 -11.87 -17.05
CA ARG A 14 24.87 -12.47 -17.84
C ARG A 14 26.22 -12.23 -17.19
N GLU A 15 26.49 -11.01 -16.71
CA GLU A 15 27.73 -10.66 -16.02
C GLU A 15 27.96 -11.51 -14.77
N PHE A 16 26.89 -11.86 -14.06
CA PHE A 16 26.95 -12.73 -12.88
C PHE A 16 26.75 -14.22 -13.17
N GLU A 17 26.59 -14.63 -14.44
CA GLU A 17 26.36 -16.03 -14.84
C GLU A 17 25.16 -16.70 -14.13
N VAL A 18 24.07 -15.95 -13.96
CA VAL A 18 22.84 -16.41 -13.26
C VAL A 18 21.58 -16.31 -14.12
N THR A 19 21.74 -16.24 -15.44
CA THR A 19 20.62 -16.06 -16.39
C THR A 19 19.52 -17.13 -16.34
N ASP A 20 19.81 -18.33 -15.84
CA ASP A 20 18.89 -19.45 -15.64
C ASP A 20 18.34 -19.54 -14.21
N LYS A 21 18.85 -18.73 -13.27
CA LYS A 21 18.49 -18.79 -11.84
C LYS A 21 17.43 -17.77 -11.42
N LEU A 22 16.95 -16.96 -12.35
CA LEU A 22 15.93 -15.96 -12.06
C LEU A 22 14.53 -16.60 -11.98
N LEU A 23 14.00 -16.67 -10.76
CA LEU A 23 12.69 -17.24 -10.44
C LEU A 23 11.54 -16.24 -10.67
N SER A 24 11.71 -15.01 -10.19
CA SER A 24 10.68 -13.98 -10.16
C SER A 24 11.30 -12.58 -10.26
N LEU A 25 10.47 -11.60 -10.58
CA LEU A 25 10.85 -10.19 -10.60
C LEU A 25 10.01 -9.44 -9.57
N PRO A 26 10.58 -9.04 -8.42
CA PRO A 26 9.95 -8.04 -7.58
C PRO A 26 10.10 -6.65 -8.20
N GLY A 27 9.04 -5.87 -8.18
CA GLY A 27 9.02 -4.49 -8.66
C GLY A 27 7.84 -3.72 -8.08
N ASP A 28 7.92 -2.39 -8.12
CA ASP A 28 6.74 -1.55 -7.92
C ASP A 28 5.68 -1.81 -9.02
N ASN A 29 4.54 -1.15 -8.91
CA ASN A 29 3.41 -1.40 -9.80
C ASN A 29 3.39 -0.53 -11.04
N ALA A 30 4.49 0.18 -11.34
CA ALA A 30 4.62 0.99 -12.53
C ALA A 30 4.44 0.14 -13.79
N SER A 31 3.78 0.72 -14.80
CA SER A 31 3.57 0.09 -16.11
C SER A 31 4.89 -0.32 -16.80
N ASN A 32 5.98 0.36 -16.45
CA ASN A 32 7.33 0.04 -16.91
C ASN A 32 7.83 -1.34 -16.43
N ASN A 33 7.49 -1.75 -15.19
CA ASN A 33 7.86 -3.06 -14.66
C ASN A 33 7.08 -4.18 -15.33
N VAL A 34 5.81 -3.93 -15.67
CA VAL A 34 5.00 -4.84 -16.49
C VAL A 34 5.63 -5.00 -17.88
N THR A 35 5.95 -3.89 -18.55
CA THR A 35 6.60 -3.89 -19.87
C THR A 35 7.95 -4.62 -19.85
N MET A 36 8.72 -4.45 -18.77
CA MET A 36 9.97 -5.17 -18.54
C MET A 36 9.74 -6.68 -18.45
N ALA A 37 8.78 -7.13 -17.64
CA ALA A 37 8.49 -8.55 -17.46
C ALA A 37 8.09 -9.23 -18.78
N HIS A 38 7.25 -8.57 -19.59
CA HIS A 38 6.91 -9.04 -20.94
C HIS A 38 8.14 -9.09 -21.86
N SER A 39 8.98 -8.05 -21.83
CA SER A 39 10.20 -7.99 -22.65
C SER A 39 11.20 -9.10 -22.30
N LEU A 40 11.37 -9.41 -21.01
CA LEU A 40 12.24 -10.49 -20.55
C LEU A 40 11.74 -11.87 -20.98
N LYS A 41 10.42 -12.08 -21.07
CA LYS A 41 9.83 -13.34 -21.55
C LYS A 41 9.90 -13.48 -23.07
N GLY A 42 9.51 -12.43 -23.81
CA GLY A 42 9.31 -12.50 -25.26
C GLY A 42 10.57 -12.34 -26.11
N ALA A 43 11.56 -11.57 -25.65
CA ALA A 43 12.67 -11.15 -26.51
C ALA A 43 13.89 -12.10 -26.52
N ARG A 44 13.75 -13.35 -26.05
CA ARG A 44 14.88 -14.32 -25.88
C ARG A 44 16.10 -13.69 -25.17
N LYS A 45 15.88 -12.68 -24.32
CA LYS A 45 16.96 -11.99 -23.61
C LYS A 45 17.58 -12.85 -22.52
N LEU A 46 16.86 -13.88 -22.08
CA LEU A 46 17.27 -14.89 -21.10
C LEU A 46 17.16 -16.28 -21.74
N LEU A 47 17.77 -17.28 -21.09
CA LEU A 47 17.79 -18.66 -21.56
C LEU A 47 16.37 -19.23 -21.68
N SER A 48 16.14 -20.10 -22.66
CA SER A 48 14.82 -20.62 -23.02
C SER A 48 14.08 -21.36 -21.89
N GLY A 49 14.80 -21.83 -20.87
CA GLY A 49 14.23 -22.53 -19.71
C GLY A 49 13.79 -21.62 -18.57
N HIS A 50 13.96 -20.30 -18.67
CA HIS A 50 13.56 -19.41 -17.59
C HIS A 50 12.04 -19.32 -17.44
N ILE A 51 11.59 -19.21 -16.20
CA ILE A 51 10.16 -19.04 -15.90
C ILE A 51 9.75 -17.58 -15.77
N THR A 52 10.73 -16.69 -15.52
CA THR A 52 10.52 -15.26 -15.33
C THR A 52 9.69 -14.62 -16.44
N GLY A 53 8.61 -13.95 -16.05
CA GLY A 53 7.75 -13.15 -16.92
C GLY A 53 6.59 -12.53 -16.11
N PRO A 54 5.51 -12.09 -16.79
CA PRO A 54 4.37 -11.44 -16.14
C PRO A 54 3.73 -12.30 -15.02
N MET A 55 3.58 -13.60 -15.25
CA MET A 55 2.98 -14.53 -14.27
C MET A 55 3.87 -14.85 -13.06
N THR A 56 5.11 -14.36 -13.05
CA THR A 56 6.05 -14.48 -11.93
C THR A 56 6.51 -13.10 -11.45
N HIS A 57 5.84 -12.04 -11.89
CA HIS A 57 6.07 -10.69 -11.40
C HIS A 57 5.44 -10.56 -10.01
N ILE A 58 6.17 -9.97 -9.07
CA ILE A 58 5.71 -9.72 -7.70
C ILE A 58 5.48 -8.23 -7.59
N PHE A 59 4.20 -7.85 -7.53
CA PHE A 59 3.73 -6.48 -7.34
C PHE A 59 4.03 -6.00 -5.91
N CYS A 60 4.75 -4.90 -5.74
CA CYS A 60 5.12 -4.39 -4.41
C CYS A 60 3.88 -3.97 -3.60
N ALA A 61 3.54 -4.73 -2.55
CA ALA A 61 2.41 -4.40 -1.68
C ALA A 61 2.63 -3.14 -0.82
N GLY A 62 3.86 -2.83 -0.42
CA GLY A 62 4.16 -1.55 0.24
C GLY A 62 3.80 -0.34 -0.64
N HIS A 63 4.09 -0.41 -1.93
CA HIS A 63 3.69 0.62 -2.89
C HIS A 63 2.17 0.68 -3.08
N ILE A 64 1.45 -0.45 -2.98
CA ILE A 64 -0.03 -0.48 -3.02
C ILE A 64 -0.62 0.30 -1.83
N PHE A 65 -0.05 0.14 -0.64
CA PHE A 65 -0.52 0.84 0.55
C PHE A 65 -0.29 2.35 0.45
N ASP A 66 0.83 2.77 -0.14
CA ASP A 66 1.07 4.18 -0.48
C ASP A 66 0.06 4.72 -1.50
N LEU A 67 -0.26 3.96 -2.54
CA LEU A 67 -1.32 4.32 -3.50
C LEU A 67 -2.68 4.46 -2.82
N ALA A 68 -3.01 3.60 -1.84
CA ALA A 68 -4.24 3.72 -1.06
C ALA A 68 -4.25 4.99 -0.20
N ASN A 69 -3.13 5.34 0.43
CA ASN A 69 -2.96 6.61 1.14
C ASN A 69 -3.15 7.82 0.20
N LYS A 70 -2.51 7.80 -0.97
CA LYS A 70 -2.67 8.84 -2.00
C LYS A 70 -4.12 8.99 -2.43
N ALA A 71 -4.85 7.89 -2.62
CA ALA A 71 -6.27 7.93 -2.98
C ALA A 71 -7.13 8.62 -1.91
N ILE A 72 -6.87 8.37 -0.62
CA ILE A 72 -7.52 9.05 0.51
C ILE A 72 -7.32 10.57 0.39
N PHE A 73 -6.08 11.04 0.26
CA PHE A 73 -5.80 12.48 0.23
C PHE A 73 -6.30 13.15 -1.04
N CYS A 74 -6.20 12.47 -2.19
CA CYS A 74 -6.74 12.95 -3.46
C CYS A 74 -8.25 13.21 -3.39
N TYR A 75 -9.01 12.37 -2.69
CA TYR A 75 -10.43 12.60 -2.46
C TYR A 75 -10.69 13.96 -1.78
N PHE A 76 -9.94 14.28 -0.73
CA PHE A 76 -10.09 15.56 -0.02
C PHE A 76 -9.61 16.76 -0.82
N VAL A 77 -8.49 16.63 -1.54
CA VAL A 77 -7.96 17.70 -2.40
C VAL A 77 -8.94 18.00 -3.55
N LYS A 78 -9.51 16.98 -4.20
CA LYS A 78 -10.54 17.16 -5.23
C LYS A 78 -11.78 17.83 -4.65
N LYS A 79 -12.26 17.39 -3.48
CA LYS A 79 -13.42 18.00 -2.81
C LYS A 79 -13.18 19.47 -2.43
N ALA A 80 -11.97 19.82 -1.99
CA ALA A 80 -11.61 21.20 -1.67
C ALA A 80 -11.55 22.11 -2.93
N LYS A 81 -11.20 21.55 -4.09
CA LYS A 81 -11.21 22.26 -5.38
C LYS A 81 -12.63 22.42 -5.95
N VAL A 82 -13.50 21.44 -5.71
CA VAL A 82 -14.89 21.36 -6.23
C VAL A 82 -15.86 22.04 -5.26
N SER A 83 -15.57 23.29 -4.86
CA SER A 83 -16.54 24.16 -4.17
C SER A 83 -17.78 24.53 -5.01
N ASN A 84 -18.02 23.80 -6.11
CA ASN A 84 -19.25 23.82 -6.91
C ASN A 84 -19.84 22.41 -6.93
N TRP A 85 -21.01 22.26 -6.32
CA TRP A 85 -21.69 21.00 -5.97
C TRP A 85 -22.16 20.20 -7.18
N SER A 86 -21.25 19.50 -7.81
CA SER A 86 -21.57 18.27 -8.55
C SER A 86 -20.36 17.39 -8.37
N PHE A 87 -20.55 16.13 -7.94
CA PHE A 87 -20.11 14.98 -8.72
C PHE A 87 -20.11 13.65 -7.93
N LEU A 88 -20.87 12.70 -8.45
CA LEU A 88 -20.67 11.26 -8.30
C LEU A 88 -20.58 10.70 -9.72
N GLN A 89 -19.53 11.05 -10.51
CA GLN A 89 -19.36 10.45 -11.86
C GLN A 89 -18.03 10.79 -12.59
N ASP A 90 -16.85 10.60 -12.00
CA ASP A 90 -15.67 10.31 -12.84
C ASP A 90 -15.09 8.99 -12.36
N ASP A 91 -15.37 7.97 -13.15
CA ASP A 91 -14.66 6.68 -13.17
C ASP A 91 -13.34 6.81 -13.95
N ASP A 92 -12.68 7.98 -13.93
CA ASP A 92 -11.33 8.10 -14.48
C ASP A 92 -10.32 7.68 -13.41
N ASP A 93 -10.08 6.37 -13.39
CA ASP A 93 -9.01 5.62 -12.73
C ASP A 93 -7.58 6.04 -13.18
N ASP A 94 -7.49 7.04 -14.07
CA ASP A 94 -6.30 7.56 -14.75
C ASP A 94 -5.29 8.21 -13.79
N TRP A 95 -5.71 8.51 -12.55
CA TRP A 95 -4.87 9.14 -11.52
C TRP A 95 -4.06 8.16 -10.66
N LEU A 96 -4.17 6.86 -10.92
CA LEU A 96 -3.34 5.83 -10.27
C LEU A 96 -2.03 5.57 -11.04
N GLU A 97 -1.76 6.31 -12.13
CA GLU A 97 -0.47 6.28 -12.82
C GLU A 97 0.51 7.27 -12.17
N ASP A 98 1.49 6.68 -11.46
CA ASP A 98 2.81 7.17 -11.08
C ASP A 98 3.03 8.70 -11.03
N ASP A 99 3.15 9.21 -9.80
CA ASP A 99 4.15 10.24 -9.51
C ASP A 99 5.26 9.61 -8.66
N ASP A 100 6.42 9.47 -9.31
CA ASP A 100 7.73 9.10 -8.75
C ASP A 100 8.22 10.22 -7.82
N ASP A 101 7.77 10.23 -6.57
CA ASP A 101 8.59 10.62 -5.43
C ASP A 101 7.80 10.25 -4.16
N ASP A 102 8.43 9.52 -3.26
CA ASP A 102 8.47 9.87 -1.84
C ASP A 102 9.05 8.72 -1.01
N LYS A 103 10.13 9.05 -0.31
CA LYS A 103 10.72 8.25 0.76
C LYS A 103 9.97 8.56 2.04
N LEU A 104 9.11 7.65 2.49
CA LEU A 104 8.44 7.77 3.80
C LEU A 104 9.44 7.39 4.90
N ASP A 105 9.89 8.37 5.68
CA ASP A 105 10.66 8.15 6.88
C ASP A 105 9.74 7.86 8.08
N VAL A 106 10.23 7.00 8.98
CA VAL A 106 9.53 6.40 10.11
C VAL A 106 9.54 7.38 11.29
N GLU A 107 8.38 7.96 11.64
CA GLU A 107 8.04 8.51 12.98
C GLU A 107 6.60 9.06 12.99
N GLU A 108 5.62 8.21 12.67
CA GLU A 108 4.20 8.60 12.52
C GLU A 108 3.52 8.94 13.85
N GLN A 109 4.00 8.40 14.97
CA GLN A 109 3.43 8.66 16.30
C GLN A 109 3.83 10.07 16.83
N GLU A 110 5.06 10.51 16.56
CA GLU A 110 5.55 11.84 16.97
C GLU A 110 4.89 12.96 16.14
N LEU A 111 4.56 12.67 14.87
CA LEU A 111 3.88 13.60 13.96
C LEU A 111 2.49 14.04 14.47
N PHE A 112 1.76 13.17 15.16
CA PHE A 112 0.45 13.51 15.74
C PHE A 112 0.57 14.38 16.99
N ASP A 113 1.58 14.16 17.83
CA ASP A 113 1.87 15.05 18.97
C ASP A 113 2.33 16.44 18.46
N GLU A 114 3.09 16.48 17.36
CA GLU A 114 3.41 17.73 16.65
C GLU A 114 2.17 18.43 16.08
N LEU A 115 1.13 17.70 15.69
CA LEU A 115 -0.13 18.26 15.17
C LEU A 115 -0.86 19.06 16.24
N HIS A 116 -0.91 18.59 17.49
CA HIS A 116 -1.44 19.38 18.60
C HIS A 116 -0.57 20.59 18.94
N MET A 117 0.76 20.50 18.75
CA MET A 117 1.64 21.67 18.87
C MET A 117 1.40 22.72 17.78
N LEU A 118 0.95 22.31 16.58
CA LEU A 118 0.58 23.21 15.50
C LEU A 118 -0.66 24.06 15.82
N ASP A 119 -1.61 23.56 16.63
CA ASP A 119 -2.75 24.38 17.09
C ASP A 119 -2.28 25.51 18.01
N ALA A 120 -1.40 25.19 18.96
CA ALA A 120 -0.79 26.19 19.85
C ALA A 120 0.06 27.20 19.07
N PHE A 121 0.69 26.78 17.97
CA PHE A 121 1.41 27.66 17.06
C PHE A 121 0.50 28.67 16.35
N CYS A 122 -0.75 28.28 16.03
CA CYS A 122 -1.72 29.17 15.39
C CYS A 122 -2.11 30.37 16.26
N ASP A 123 -1.94 30.28 17.59
CA ASP A 123 -2.24 31.34 18.56
C ASP A 123 -1.08 32.34 18.80
N LEU A 124 0.11 32.08 18.24
CA LEU A 124 1.28 32.95 18.42
C LEU A 124 1.11 34.30 17.71
N ARG A 125 0.99 35.38 18.50
CA ARG A 125 0.80 36.76 18.01
C ARG A 125 1.82 37.20 16.96
N GLN A 126 3.06 36.70 17.03
CA GLN A 126 4.12 37.10 16.10
C GLN A 126 3.86 36.65 14.65
N TRP A 127 3.12 35.56 14.46
CA TRP A 127 2.80 34.98 13.14
C TRP A 127 1.47 35.48 12.56
N ASN A 128 0.68 36.22 13.34
CA ASN A 128 -0.64 36.73 12.95
C ASN A 128 -0.68 38.25 12.73
N LYS A 129 0.48 38.92 12.70
CA LYS A 129 0.58 40.38 12.51
C LYS A 129 0.09 40.86 11.14
N ILE A 130 0.25 40.03 10.10
CA ILE A 130 -0.13 40.35 8.73
C ILE A 130 -1.32 39.46 8.36
N PRO A 131 -2.55 40.00 8.20
CA PRO A 131 -3.75 39.18 7.98
C PRO A 131 -3.64 38.20 6.81
N LYS A 132 -3.02 38.60 5.70
CA LYS A 132 -2.82 37.74 4.53
C LYS A 132 -1.91 36.53 4.82
N LYS A 133 -0.96 36.68 5.74
CA LYS A 133 0.02 35.67 6.17
C LYS A 133 -0.30 35.05 7.54
N ALA A 134 -1.43 35.42 8.13
CA ALA A 134 -1.83 34.92 9.44
C ALA A 134 -2.00 33.40 9.36
N VAL A 135 -1.37 32.70 10.29
CA VAL A 135 -1.45 31.23 10.41
C VAL A 135 -2.71 30.80 11.13
N LEU A 136 -3.32 31.71 11.92
CA LEU A 136 -4.60 31.48 12.60
C LEU A 136 -5.72 31.01 11.65
N LYS A 137 -5.68 31.38 10.37
CA LYS A 137 -6.67 30.96 9.38
C LYS A 137 -6.58 29.46 9.01
N PHE A 138 -5.49 28.80 9.39
CA PHE A 138 -5.28 27.36 9.20
C PHE A 138 -5.56 26.59 10.49
N ARG A 139 -6.03 27.28 11.55
CA ARG A 139 -6.48 26.64 12.77
C ARG A 139 -7.68 25.76 12.44
N LEU A 140 -7.60 24.50 12.86
CA LEU A 140 -8.68 23.56 12.68
C LEU A 140 -9.78 23.81 13.71
N ASP A 141 -11.04 23.69 13.29
CA ASP A 141 -12.17 23.70 14.22
C ASP A 141 -12.38 22.33 14.89
N ASP A 142 -13.28 22.27 15.89
CA ASP A 142 -13.54 21.03 16.65
C ASP A 142 -14.01 19.87 15.74
N LEU A 143 -14.74 20.18 14.67
CA LEU A 143 -15.24 19.19 13.73
C LEU A 143 -14.12 18.67 12.82
N GLU A 144 -13.23 19.55 12.37
CA GLU A 144 -12.03 19.19 11.60
C GLU A 144 -11.06 18.35 12.44
N TRP A 145 -10.91 18.67 13.73
CA TRP A 145 -10.15 17.83 14.67
C TRP A 145 -10.79 16.46 14.87
N GLN A 146 -12.11 16.41 15.11
CA GLN A 146 -12.84 15.15 15.21
C GLN A 146 -12.65 14.31 13.93
N PHE A 147 -12.72 14.95 12.77
CA PHE A 147 -12.50 14.30 11.49
C PHE A 147 -11.11 13.66 11.39
N LEU A 148 -10.04 14.35 11.79
CA LEU A 148 -8.69 13.80 11.78
C LEU A 148 -8.51 12.63 12.75
N GLU A 149 -9.10 12.73 13.95
CA GLU A 149 -9.09 11.63 14.92
C GLU A 149 -9.82 10.39 14.40
N GLU A 150 -10.94 10.57 13.71
CA GLU A 150 -11.68 9.47 13.10
C GLU A 150 -11.01 8.93 11.81
N LEU A 151 -10.24 9.74 11.10
CA LEU A 151 -9.46 9.33 9.92
C LEU A 151 -8.22 8.52 10.31
N LYS A 152 -7.61 8.83 11.45
CA LYS A 152 -6.35 8.23 11.93
C LYS A 152 -6.32 6.70 11.90
N PRO A 153 -7.35 5.95 12.33
CA PRO A 153 -7.35 4.49 12.22
C PRO A 153 -7.12 3.97 10.80
N ILE A 154 -7.65 4.65 9.78
CA ILE A 154 -7.46 4.26 8.36
C ILE A 154 -5.98 4.40 7.97
N LEU A 155 -5.34 5.51 8.33
CA LEU A 155 -3.93 5.77 8.04
C LEU A 155 -3.03 4.76 8.77
N MET A 156 -3.33 4.47 10.04
CA MET A 156 -2.59 3.49 10.84
C MET A 156 -2.68 2.07 10.27
N ILE A 157 -3.82 1.67 9.70
CA ILE A 157 -3.96 0.36 9.01
C ILE A 157 -2.94 0.26 7.87
N LEU A 158 -2.88 1.28 7.02
CA LEU A 158 -2.00 1.32 5.85
C LEU A 158 -0.52 1.41 6.26
N ALA A 159 -0.20 2.26 7.23
CA ALA A 159 1.16 2.41 7.73
C ALA A 159 1.70 1.15 8.41
N ALA A 160 0.88 0.49 9.25
CA ALA A 160 1.26 -0.79 9.87
C ALA A 160 1.60 -1.85 8.81
N GLY A 161 0.85 -1.87 7.70
CA GLY A 161 1.15 -2.68 6.53
C GLY A 161 2.52 -2.40 5.92
N THR A 162 2.78 -1.14 5.62
CA THR A 162 4.04 -0.68 5.04
C THR A 162 5.23 -1.01 5.93
N ILE A 163 5.11 -0.76 7.25
CA ILE A 163 6.14 -1.10 8.22
C ILE A 163 6.40 -2.61 8.26
N SER A 164 5.33 -3.43 8.27
CA SER A 164 5.45 -4.88 8.29
C SER A 164 6.18 -5.41 7.05
N LEU A 165 5.85 -4.91 5.86
CA LEU A 165 6.45 -5.35 4.59
C LEU A 165 7.84 -4.76 4.29
N SER A 166 8.24 -3.71 5.01
CA SER A 166 9.55 -3.07 4.83
C SER A 166 10.70 -3.79 5.56
N ARG A 167 10.41 -4.90 6.26
CA ARG A 167 11.43 -5.67 6.99
C ARG A 167 12.36 -6.38 6.01
N SER A 168 13.67 -6.22 6.22
CA SER A 168 14.70 -6.90 5.43
C SER A 168 15.12 -8.24 6.07
N GLY A 169 15.65 -9.16 5.24
CA GLY A 169 16.19 -10.43 5.70
C GLY A 169 15.14 -11.50 6.08
N VAL A 170 13.85 -11.24 5.84
CA VAL A 170 12.75 -12.18 6.13
C VAL A 170 11.90 -12.36 4.87
N ALA A 171 11.38 -13.57 4.64
CA ALA A 171 10.54 -13.84 3.48
C ALA A 171 9.08 -13.42 3.78
N LEU A 172 8.61 -12.31 3.21
CA LEU A 172 7.29 -11.72 3.56
C LEU A 172 6.18 -11.94 2.52
N ILE A 173 6.49 -12.54 1.37
CA ILE A 173 5.51 -12.75 0.26
C ILE A 173 4.26 -13.51 0.73
N HIS A 174 4.43 -14.43 1.68
CA HIS A 174 3.34 -15.23 2.24
C HIS A 174 2.43 -14.46 3.21
N GLU A 175 2.84 -13.27 3.67
CA GLU A 175 2.03 -12.41 4.54
C GLU A 175 1.16 -11.45 3.74
N VAL A 176 1.46 -11.24 2.45
CA VAL A 176 0.80 -10.23 1.62
C VAL A 176 -0.70 -10.47 1.50
N ILE A 177 -1.13 -11.67 1.09
CA ILE A 177 -2.56 -12.00 0.95
C ILE A 177 -3.33 -11.85 2.28
N PRO A 178 -2.88 -12.47 3.41
CA PRO A 178 -3.52 -12.27 4.70
C PRO A 178 -3.57 -10.81 5.16
N MET A 179 -2.57 -10.01 4.79
CA MET A 179 -2.52 -8.59 5.10
C MET A 179 -3.59 -7.82 4.32
N PHE A 180 -3.77 -8.10 3.03
CA PHE A 180 -4.89 -7.54 2.25
C PHE A 180 -6.24 -7.91 2.87
N ASP A 181 -6.47 -9.19 3.16
CA ASP A 181 -7.73 -9.65 3.78
C ASP A 181 -8.01 -8.91 5.10
N GLY A 182 -7.01 -8.82 5.98
CA GLY A 182 -7.13 -8.16 7.27
C GLY A 182 -7.33 -6.65 7.17
N MET A 183 -6.72 -5.99 6.19
CA MET A 183 -6.93 -4.55 5.96
C MET A 183 -8.33 -4.26 5.40
N ILE A 184 -8.76 -5.02 4.40
CA ILE A 184 -10.08 -4.87 3.77
C ILE A 184 -11.19 -5.09 4.81
N ASP A 185 -11.09 -6.14 5.63
CA ASP A 185 -12.06 -6.39 6.72
C ASP A 185 -12.11 -5.24 7.75
N GLN A 186 -10.96 -4.64 8.08
CA GLN A 186 -10.92 -3.47 8.97
C GLN A 186 -11.54 -2.23 8.34
N LEU A 187 -11.29 -1.99 7.05
CA LEU A 187 -11.90 -0.88 6.32
C LEU A 187 -13.41 -1.07 6.16
N ASP A 188 -13.88 -2.27 5.86
CA ASP A 188 -15.31 -2.56 5.74
C ASP A 188 -16.07 -2.24 7.03
N LYS A 189 -15.49 -2.53 8.19
CA LYS A 189 -16.05 -2.14 9.50
C LYS A 189 -16.18 -0.62 9.65
N ILE A 190 -15.20 0.14 9.17
CA ILE A 190 -15.21 1.61 9.18
C ILE A 190 -16.26 2.14 8.19
N ILE A 191 -16.35 1.56 7.00
CA ILE A 191 -17.29 1.96 5.94
C ILE A 191 -18.75 1.87 6.41
N VAL A 192 -19.09 0.81 7.16
CA VAL A 192 -20.47 0.59 7.64
C VAL A 192 -20.78 1.26 8.99
N ASP A 193 -19.80 1.87 9.66
CA ASP A 193 -20.04 2.51 10.95
C ASP A 193 -20.71 3.87 10.78
N VAL A 194 -22.03 3.89 10.96
CA VAL A 194 -22.90 5.07 10.87
C VAL A 194 -22.59 6.17 11.89
N LYS A 195 -21.74 5.91 12.89
CA LYS A 195 -21.33 6.89 13.89
C LYS A 195 -20.21 7.80 13.41
N LEU A 196 -19.44 7.35 12.42
CA LEU A 196 -18.32 8.10 11.87
C LEU A 196 -18.78 9.18 10.89
N LEU A 197 -17.97 10.21 10.72
CA LEU A 197 -18.23 11.27 9.76
C LEU A 197 -18.26 10.70 8.33
N PRO A 198 -19.21 11.13 7.47
CA PRO A 198 -19.32 10.62 6.11
C PRO A 198 -18.04 10.76 5.27
N GLY A 199 -17.21 11.76 5.56
CA GLY A 199 -15.90 11.92 4.93
C GLY A 199 -14.93 10.79 5.25
N VAL A 200 -14.99 10.25 6.48
CA VAL A 200 -14.13 9.16 6.95
C VAL A 200 -14.55 7.85 6.28
N GLN A 201 -15.85 7.59 6.21
CA GLN A 201 -16.39 6.46 5.45
C GLN A 201 -15.97 6.54 3.98
N ALA A 202 -16.08 7.72 3.36
CA ALA A 202 -15.64 7.93 1.98
C ALA A 202 -14.14 7.67 1.80
N ALA A 203 -13.29 8.13 2.72
CA ALA A 203 -11.86 7.81 2.72
C ALA A 203 -11.59 6.30 2.79
N ALA A 204 -12.31 5.59 3.68
CA ALA A 204 -12.19 4.14 3.79
C ALA A 204 -12.60 3.43 2.49
N VAL A 205 -13.66 3.90 1.82
CA VAL A 205 -14.06 3.39 0.50
C VAL A 205 -12.94 3.60 -0.53
N GLN A 206 -12.33 4.77 -0.58
CA GLN A 206 -11.23 5.05 -1.53
C GLN A 206 -10.03 4.12 -1.30
N ALA A 207 -9.61 3.94 -0.06
CA ALA A 207 -8.54 3.00 0.29
C ALA A 207 -8.91 1.56 -0.10
N CYS A 208 -10.14 1.13 0.25
CA CYS A 208 -10.62 -0.22 -0.03
C CYS A 208 -10.68 -0.50 -1.54
N GLN A 209 -11.08 0.47 -2.36
CA GLN A 209 -11.07 0.34 -3.83
C GLN A 209 -9.68 0.07 -4.38
N VAL A 210 -8.66 0.81 -3.93
CA VAL A 210 -7.26 0.59 -4.34
C VAL A 210 -6.78 -0.78 -3.87
N LEU A 211 -7.02 -1.13 -2.61
CA LEU A 211 -6.61 -2.44 -2.08
C LEU A 211 -7.27 -3.59 -2.85
N CYS A 212 -8.58 -3.55 -3.09
CA CYS A 212 -9.30 -4.56 -3.87
C CYS A 212 -8.76 -4.69 -5.31
N LYS A 213 -8.49 -3.56 -5.97
CA LYS A 213 -7.95 -3.52 -7.35
C LYS A 213 -6.60 -4.23 -7.46
N TYR A 214 -5.72 -4.09 -6.48
CA TYR A 214 -4.42 -4.74 -6.52
C TYR A 214 -4.42 -6.11 -5.83
N TYR A 215 -5.34 -6.36 -4.92
CA TYR A 215 -5.54 -7.69 -4.34
C TYR A 215 -5.93 -8.70 -5.43
N SER A 216 -6.81 -8.33 -6.37
CA SER A 216 -7.14 -9.19 -7.52
C SER A 216 -5.95 -9.51 -8.42
N LYS A 217 -4.94 -8.62 -8.49
CA LYS A 217 -3.68 -8.89 -9.23
C LYS A 217 -2.81 -9.93 -8.55
N THR A 218 -3.02 -10.21 -7.27
CA THR A 218 -2.29 -11.30 -6.60
C THR A 218 -2.66 -12.67 -7.16
N ASP A 219 -3.89 -12.81 -7.68
CA ASP A 219 -4.39 -14.02 -8.33
C ASP A 219 -3.76 -14.27 -9.71
N GLU A 220 -3.17 -13.24 -10.32
CA GLU A 220 -2.55 -13.31 -11.64
C GLU A 220 -1.10 -13.83 -11.59
N THR A 221 -0.47 -13.90 -10.41
CA THR A 221 0.94 -14.29 -10.26
C THR A 221 1.11 -15.53 -9.41
N TYR A 222 1.83 -16.51 -9.95
CA TYR A 222 2.07 -17.78 -9.26
C TYR A 222 2.83 -17.60 -7.94
N MET A 223 3.56 -16.49 -7.78
CA MET A 223 4.45 -16.28 -6.64
C MET A 223 3.70 -16.16 -5.31
N TYR A 224 2.56 -15.45 -5.29
CA TYR A 224 1.76 -15.30 -4.07
C TYR A 224 1.09 -16.62 -3.66
N HIS A 225 0.49 -17.34 -4.61
CA HIS A 225 -0.11 -18.66 -4.33
C HIS A 225 0.92 -19.69 -3.85
N MET A 226 2.09 -19.74 -4.48
CA MET A 226 3.16 -20.67 -4.06
C MET A 226 3.67 -20.34 -2.65
N ALA A 227 3.77 -19.05 -2.30
CA ALA A 227 4.21 -18.63 -0.98
C ALA A 227 3.18 -18.99 0.12
N MET A 228 1.89 -18.79 -0.17
CA MET A 228 0.80 -19.11 0.76
C MET A 228 0.73 -20.59 1.15
N SER A 229 1.06 -21.50 0.23
CA SER A 229 1.07 -22.94 0.50
C SER A 229 1.99 -23.34 1.67
N LYS A 230 3.08 -22.59 1.90
CA LYS A 230 3.99 -22.84 3.04
C LYS A 230 3.47 -22.29 4.38
N SER A 231 2.75 -21.17 4.36
CA SER A 231 2.15 -20.58 5.57
C SER A 231 1.09 -21.51 6.17
N LEU A 232 0.26 -22.14 5.34
CA LEU A 232 -0.72 -23.13 5.79
C LEU A 232 -0.06 -24.34 6.45
N SER A 233 1.07 -24.82 5.91
CA SER A 233 1.84 -25.93 6.51
C SER A 233 2.45 -25.54 7.86
N ALA A 234 3.04 -24.35 7.98
CA ALA A 234 3.57 -23.85 9.24
C ALA A 234 2.47 -23.61 10.29
N MET A 235 1.31 -23.09 9.87
CA MET A 235 0.14 -22.90 10.71
C MET A 235 -0.46 -24.24 11.17
N LEU A 236 -0.60 -25.23 10.28
CA LEU A 236 -1.04 -26.59 10.62
C LEU A 236 -0.06 -27.28 11.57
N MET A 237 1.25 -27.10 11.38
CA MET A 237 2.27 -27.61 12.30
C MET A 237 2.18 -26.93 13.67
N ALA A 238 1.94 -25.62 13.72
CA ALA A 238 1.75 -24.88 14.97
C ALA A 238 0.48 -25.32 15.72
N VAL A 239 -0.63 -25.54 15.00
CA VAL A 239 -1.88 -26.06 15.57
C VAL A 239 -1.71 -27.49 16.08
N ASN A 240 -1.03 -28.37 15.33
CA ASN A 240 -0.75 -29.73 15.76
C ASN A 240 0.16 -29.80 16.99
N ASN A 241 1.10 -28.86 17.13
CA ASN A 241 1.97 -28.76 18.30
C ASN A 241 1.26 -28.13 19.53
N ALA A 242 0.13 -27.46 19.33
CA ALA A 242 -0.67 -26.86 20.40
C ALA A 242 -1.78 -27.79 20.95
N LEU A 243 -2.02 -28.94 20.30
CA LEU A 243 -2.96 -29.95 20.82
C LEU A 243 -2.23 -30.85 21.84
N PRO A 244 -2.75 -31.01 23.08
CA PRO A 244 -2.19 -31.97 24.02
C PRO A 244 -2.25 -33.38 23.44
N SER A 245 -1.13 -34.10 23.51
CA SER A 245 -1.08 -35.54 23.25
C SER A 245 -2.07 -36.26 24.18
N TYR A 246 -3.24 -36.64 23.67
CA TYR A 246 -4.15 -37.58 24.34
C TYR A 246 -3.73 -39.04 24.11
N ALA A 247 -2.43 -39.31 23.96
CA ALA A 247 -1.90 -40.65 23.79
C ALA A 247 -1.10 -41.06 25.04
N SER A 248 -1.79 -41.22 26.18
CA SER A 248 -1.33 -41.96 27.37
C SER A 248 -2.49 -42.21 28.34
N ILE A 249 -3.51 -42.95 27.91
CA ILE A 249 -4.39 -43.70 28.82
C ILE A 249 -4.64 -45.08 28.20
N LEU A 250 -3.70 -46.00 28.45
CA LEU A 250 -3.91 -47.45 28.50
C LEU A 250 -3.08 -47.98 29.68
#